data_AF-A0A2V8LYG3-F1
#
_entry.id   AF-A0A2V8LYG3-F1
#
_cell.length_a   1.000
_cell.length_b   1.000
_cell.length_c   1.000
_cell.angle_alpha   90.00
_cell.angle_beta   90.00
_cell.angle_gamma   90.00
#
_symmetry.space_group_name_H-M   'P 1'
#
loop_
_entity.id
_entity.type
_entity.pdbx_description
1 polymer ?
#
loop_
_entity_poly.entity_id
_entity_poly.type
_entity_poly.pdbx_seq_one_letter_code
_entity_poly.pdbx_strand_id
1 'polypeptide(L)'
;MASLGLGLFVALPRKRTKTGALLALAIVGMCGALLLTVMRASGGALLVSAVLIASFGLSRRALIVVGACALPLIVAGLFVLHQKRQVGFLDQKDDSIVWRETVQKEGLQLLVSNPRHLLIGVGMDSIKAHWREENGRIPMGHMHSDYLQIALERGVPTLIAWLFLMYLYARTLWRTRRSVPGDHWLEKGIVLGALGGLVGFMLSGVVHYNWGDSEVVMIFYLIMGLSLVVAHQCQYGER
;
A
#
# COMPACT_ATOMS: atom_id res chain seq x y z
N MET A 1 -6.54 5.25 2.42
CA MET A 1 -7.19 6.15 3.40
C MET A 1 -6.66 6.04 4.83
N ALA A 2 -6.50 4.84 5.40
CA ALA A 2 -6.04 4.68 6.79
C ALA A 2 -4.70 5.40 7.09
N SER A 3 -3.72 5.29 6.19
CA SER A 3 -2.44 5.99 6.29
C SER A 3 -2.57 7.52 6.32
N LEU A 4 -3.50 8.09 5.54
CA LEU A 4 -3.78 9.54 5.55
C LEU A 4 -4.33 9.97 6.91
N GLY A 5 -5.35 9.27 7.41
CA GLY A 5 -5.93 9.56 8.73
C GLY A 5 -4.89 9.48 9.85
N LEU A 6 -4.02 8.45 9.81
CA LEU A 6 -2.93 8.30 10.77
C LEU A 6 -1.90 9.42 10.66
N GLY A 7 -1.51 9.83 9.45
CA GLY A 7 -0.64 10.99 9.22
C GLY A 7 -1.20 12.27 9.83
N LEU A 8 -2.47 12.57 9.58
CA LEU A 8 -3.18 13.72 10.15
C LEU A 8 -3.25 13.65 11.68
N PHE A 9 -3.60 12.50 12.24
CA PHE A 9 -3.70 12.31 13.69
C PHE A 9 -2.35 12.46 14.40
N VAL A 10 -1.27 12.01 13.77
CA VAL A 10 0.09 12.13 14.31
C VAL A 10 0.58 13.57 14.27
N ALA A 11 0.29 14.31 13.20
CA ALA A 11 0.70 15.70 13.06
C ALA A 11 -0.14 16.66 13.93
N LEU A 12 -1.36 16.29 14.31
CA LEU A 12 -2.27 17.13 15.08
C LEU A 12 -1.65 17.59 16.42
N PRO A 13 -1.55 18.92 16.68
CA PRO A 13 -0.88 19.46 17.86
C PRO A 13 -1.65 19.21 19.17
N ARG A 14 -2.99 19.23 19.12
CA ARG A 14 -3.86 18.95 20.27
C ARG A 14 -4.78 17.77 19.98
N LYS A 15 -4.42 16.60 20.52
CA LYS A 15 -5.14 15.33 20.29
C LYS A 15 -6.49 15.26 20.97
N ARG A 16 -6.67 15.94 22.11
CA ARG A 16 -7.95 16.02 22.85
C ARG A 16 -8.87 17.11 22.30
N THR A 17 -9.18 17.02 21.01
CA THR A 17 -10.10 17.93 20.31
C THR A 17 -11.18 17.11 19.61
N LYS A 18 -12.30 17.75 19.21
CA LYS A 18 -13.35 17.08 18.40
C LYS A 18 -12.74 16.47 17.12
N THR A 19 -11.84 17.19 16.46
CA THR A 19 -11.11 16.72 15.27
C THR A 19 -10.25 15.50 15.58
N GLY A 20 -9.51 15.51 16.71
CA GLY A 20 -8.73 14.36 17.14
C GLY A 20 -9.58 13.13 17.44
N ALA A 21 -10.74 13.30 18.07
CA ALA A 21 -11.70 12.23 18.32
C ALA A 21 -12.29 11.65 17.02
N LEU A 22 -12.67 12.51 16.07
CA LEU A 22 -13.18 12.07 14.76
C LEU A 22 -12.12 11.31 13.96
N LEU A 23 -10.87 11.80 13.94
CA LEU A 23 -9.76 11.10 13.29
C LEU A 23 -9.48 9.74 13.95
N ALA A 24 -9.47 9.69 15.28
CA ALA A 24 -9.29 8.43 16.00
C ALA A 24 -10.41 7.44 15.69
N LEU A 25 -11.67 7.88 15.70
CA LEU A 25 -12.81 7.05 15.34
C LEU A 25 -12.72 6.53 13.90
N ALA A 26 -12.32 7.38 12.95
CA ALA A 26 -12.13 6.98 11.56
C ALA A 26 -11.00 5.95 11.41
N ILE A 27 -9.87 6.13 12.09
CA ILE A 27 -8.76 5.16 12.09
C ILE A 27 -9.21 3.82 12.69
N VAL A 28 -9.89 3.85 13.84
CA VAL A 28 -10.40 2.65 14.50
C VAL A 28 -11.42 1.94 13.60
N GLY A 29 -12.33 2.67 12.96
CA GLY A 29 -13.29 2.13 12.01
C GLY A 29 -12.62 1.47 10.81
N MET A 30 -11.62 2.13 10.20
CA MET A 30 -10.86 1.57 9.07
C MET A 30 -10.03 0.34 9.46
N CYS A 31 -9.37 0.36 10.61
CA CYS A 31 -8.65 -0.80 11.15
C CYS A 31 -9.62 -1.95 11.46
N GLY A 32 -10.78 -1.65 12.03
CA GLY A 32 -11.83 -2.62 12.31
C GLY A 32 -12.36 -3.27 11.03
N ALA A 33 -12.67 -2.47 10.01
CA ALA A 33 -13.07 -2.97 8.70
C ALA A 33 -12.00 -3.88 8.09
N LEU A 34 -10.72 -3.49 8.14
CA LEU A 34 -9.62 -4.31 7.64
C LEU A 34 -9.48 -5.64 8.40
N LEU A 35 -9.63 -5.63 9.73
CA LEU A 35 -9.62 -6.85 10.53
C LEU A 35 -10.78 -7.78 10.16
N LEU A 36 -11.97 -7.24 9.89
CA LEU A 36 -13.13 -8.00 9.45
C LEU A 36 -12.95 -8.58 8.03
N THR A 37 -12.19 -7.92 7.16
CA THR A 37 -11.88 -8.45 5.81
C THR A 37 -10.88 -9.60 5.80
N VAL A 38 -10.21 -9.89 6.93
CA VAL A 38 -9.25 -11.00 7.09
C VAL A 38 -8.11 -10.99 6.04
N MET A 39 -7.82 -9.84 5.43
CA MET A 39 -6.75 -9.73 4.44
C MET A 39 -5.40 -9.52 5.13
N ARG A 40 -4.60 -10.60 5.21
CA ARG A 40 -3.30 -10.63 5.91
C ARG A 40 -2.31 -9.62 5.33
N ALA A 41 -2.25 -9.53 4.00
CA ALA A 41 -1.29 -8.70 3.28
C ALA A 41 -1.56 -7.19 3.45
N SER A 42 -2.83 -6.76 3.36
CA SER A 42 -3.19 -5.35 3.54
C SER A 42 -2.99 -4.88 4.98
N GLY A 43 -3.21 -5.75 5.97
CA GLY A 43 -2.87 -5.48 7.38
C GLY A 43 -1.37 -5.29 7.60
N GLY A 44 -0.52 -6.16 7.01
CA GLY A 44 0.93 -6.03 7.07
C GLY A 44 1.44 -4.74 6.41
N ALA A 45 0.93 -4.41 5.23
CA ALA A 45 1.26 -3.17 4.54
C ALA A 45 0.84 -1.91 5.34
N LEU A 46 -0.33 -1.95 5.99
CA LEU A 46 -0.77 -0.88 6.89
C LEU A 46 0.11 -0.77 8.13
N LEU A 47 0.55 -1.89 8.72
CA LEU A 47 1.48 -1.89 9.85
C LEU A 47 2.80 -1.22 9.48
N VAL A 48 3.39 -1.58 8.32
CA VAL A 48 4.61 -0.93 7.84
C VAL A 48 4.39 0.57 7.60
N SER A 49 3.26 0.94 6.98
CA SER A 49 2.87 2.34 6.82
C SER A 49 2.75 3.06 8.18
N ALA A 50 2.14 2.44 9.18
CA ALA A 50 1.92 3.04 10.49
C ALA A 50 3.25 3.23 11.25
N VAL A 51 4.14 2.24 11.21
CA VAL A 51 5.50 2.33 11.77
C VAL A 51 6.29 3.45 11.12
N LEU A 52 6.21 3.56 9.79
CA LEU A 52 6.88 4.62 9.05
C LEU A 52 6.36 6.00 9.48
N ILE A 53 5.05 6.21 9.48
CA ILE A 53 4.45 7.49 9.89
C ILE A 53 4.82 7.80 11.34
N ALA A 54 4.74 6.81 12.23
CA ALA A 54 5.08 7.01 13.63
C ALA A 54 6.56 7.37 13.80
N SER A 55 7.48 6.70 13.11
CA SER A 55 8.93 6.96 13.22
C SER A 55 9.30 8.39 12.81
N PHE A 56 8.53 8.97 11.91
CA PHE A 56 8.77 10.30 11.35
C PHE A 56 7.92 11.42 11.93
N GLY A 57 6.86 11.09 12.68
CA GLY A 57 5.95 12.05 13.30
C GLY A 57 5.91 12.04 14.82
N LEU A 58 6.36 10.96 15.49
CA LEU A 58 6.41 10.86 16.96
C LEU A 58 7.84 11.05 17.49
N SER A 59 7.94 11.50 18.75
CA SER A 59 9.22 11.52 19.47
C SER A 59 9.66 10.08 19.85
N ARG A 60 10.97 9.87 20.06
CA ARG A 60 11.52 8.55 20.44
C ARG A 60 10.83 7.94 21.67
N ARG A 61 10.48 8.77 22.66
CA ARG A 61 9.75 8.32 23.87
C ARG A 61 8.34 7.83 23.52
N ALA A 62 7.62 8.58 22.69
CA ALA A 62 6.29 8.21 22.27
C ALA A 62 6.29 6.96 21.37
N LEU A 63 7.33 6.76 20.56
CA LEU A 63 7.54 5.53 19.80
C LEU A 63 7.72 4.30 20.70
N ILE A 64 8.53 4.42 21.77
CA ILE A 64 8.71 3.33 22.72
C ILE A 64 7.38 2.97 23.39
N VAL A 65 6.61 3.98 23.83
CA VAL A 65 5.30 3.76 24.45
C VAL A 65 4.31 3.12 23.48
N VAL A 66 4.18 3.64 22.27
CA VAL A 66 3.29 3.08 21.25
C VAL A 66 3.72 1.66 20.87
N GLY A 67 5.02 1.43 20.70
CA GLY A 67 5.57 0.10 20.43
C GLY A 67 5.28 -0.89 21.56
N ALA A 68 5.51 -0.49 22.81
CA ALA A 68 5.23 -1.31 24.00
C ALA A 68 3.74 -1.63 24.16
N CYS A 69 2.83 -0.74 23.76
CA CYS A 69 1.38 -0.98 23.79
C CYS A 69 0.89 -1.78 22.58
N ALA A 70 1.47 -1.58 21.39
CA ALA A 70 1.04 -2.23 20.15
C ALA A 70 1.56 -3.66 20.02
N LEU A 71 2.79 -3.93 20.48
CA LEU A 71 3.41 -5.25 20.37
C LEU A 71 2.58 -6.36 21.05
N PRO A 72 2.08 -6.20 22.30
CA PRO A 72 1.25 -7.21 22.94
C PRO A 72 -0.07 -7.44 22.21
N LEU A 73 -0.68 -6.39 21.67
CA LEU A 73 -1.93 -6.47 20.91
C LEU A 73 -1.73 -7.22 19.58
N ILE A 74 -0.62 -6.96 18.88
CA ILE A 74 -0.25 -7.68 17.66
C ILE A 74 -0.01 -9.15 17.99
N VAL A 75 0.80 -9.44 19.02
CA VAL A 75 1.10 -10.82 19.44
C VAL A 75 -0.18 -11.57 19.86
N ALA A 76 -1.05 -10.94 20.66
CA ALA A 76 -2.32 -11.51 21.06
C ALA A 76 -3.24 -11.74 19.85
N GLY A 77 -3.31 -10.80 18.92
CA GLY A 77 -4.07 -10.95 17.67
C GLY A 77 -3.55 -12.10 16.81
N LEU A 78 -2.23 -12.22 16.65
CA LEU A 78 -1.58 -13.32 15.94
C LEU A 78 -1.87 -14.67 16.62
N PHE A 79 -1.81 -14.72 17.96
CA PHE A 79 -2.08 -15.91 18.74
C PHE A 79 -3.54 -16.37 18.61
N VAL A 80 -4.51 -15.45 18.75
CA VAL A 80 -5.93 -15.74 18.58
C VAL A 80 -6.23 -16.18 17.15
N LEU A 81 -5.61 -15.55 16.15
CA LEU A 81 -5.80 -15.93 14.75
C LEU A 81 -5.23 -17.32 14.47
N HIS A 82 -4.07 -17.64 15.05
CA HIS A 82 -3.47 -18.97 14.96
C HIS A 82 -4.36 -20.05 15.60
N GLN A 83 -4.92 -19.79 16.78
CA GLN A 83 -5.81 -20.74 17.46
C GLN A 83 -7.14 -20.97 16.73
N LYS A 84 -7.75 -19.91 16.17
CA LYS A 84 -9.05 -20.02 15.52
C LYS A 84 -9.01 -20.65 14.13
N ARG A 85 -7.86 -20.67 13.44
CA ARG A 85 -7.80 -21.05 12.03
C ARG A 85 -7.01 -22.32 11.71
N GLN A 86 -6.27 -22.92 12.64
CA GLN A 86 -5.56 -24.21 12.45
C GLN A 86 -4.63 -24.29 11.22
N VAL A 87 -4.35 -23.17 10.54
CA VAL A 87 -3.38 -23.04 9.44
C VAL A 87 -2.39 -21.92 9.77
N GLY A 88 -1.10 -22.19 9.58
CA GLY A 88 -0.04 -21.21 9.84
C GLY A 88 -0.06 -20.01 8.88
N PHE A 89 0.60 -18.92 9.26
CA PHE A 89 0.73 -17.70 8.43
C PHE A 89 1.51 -17.92 7.12
N LEU A 90 2.33 -18.97 7.07
CA LEU A 90 3.17 -19.40 5.94
C LEU A 90 2.89 -20.87 5.59
N ASP A 91 1.71 -21.37 5.93
CA ASP A 91 1.39 -22.78 5.72
C ASP A 91 0.89 -22.98 4.28
N GLN A 92 1.60 -23.84 3.53
CA GLN A 92 1.27 -24.19 2.14
C GLN A 92 -0.04 -24.98 2.01
N LYS A 93 -0.78 -25.16 3.11
CA LYS A 93 -2.12 -25.76 3.15
C LYS A 93 -3.24 -24.74 2.95
N ASP A 94 -2.93 -23.44 2.88
CA ASP A 94 -3.92 -22.41 2.57
C ASP A 94 -4.07 -22.28 1.05
N ASP A 95 -5.21 -22.77 0.53
CA ASP A 95 -5.54 -22.75 -0.90
C ASP A 95 -5.40 -21.35 -1.51
N SER A 96 -5.62 -20.28 -0.73
CA SER A 96 -5.49 -18.90 -1.21
C SER A 96 -4.03 -18.48 -1.46
N ILE A 97 -3.09 -18.95 -0.64
CA ILE A 97 -1.66 -18.63 -0.80
C ILE A 97 -1.09 -19.42 -1.97
N VAL A 98 -1.41 -20.72 -2.02
CA VAL A 98 -1.00 -21.61 -3.12
C VAL A 98 -1.52 -21.09 -4.46
N TRP A 99 -2.78 -20.67 -4.51
CA TRP A 99 -3.35 -20.08 -5.71
C TRP A 99 -2.59 -18.84 -6.19
N ARG A 100 -2.30 -17.88 -5.30
CA ARG A 100 -1.54 -16.66 -5.66
C ARG A 100 -0.13 -16.99 -6.16
N GLU A 101 0.55 -17.92 -5.49
CA GLU A 101 1.89 -18.32 -5.88
C GLU A 101 1.90 -18.99 -7.25
N THR A 102 0.96 -19.91 -7.50
CA THR A 102 0.80 -20.56 -8.81
C THR A 102 0.51 -19.54 -9.90
N VAL A 103 -0.43 -18.63 -9.67
CA VAL A 103 -0.80 -17.56 -10.61
C VAL A 103 0.40 -16.67 -10.95
N GLN A 104 1.17 -16.26 -9.94
CA GLN A 104 2.36 -15.43 -10.15
C GLN A 104 3.46 -16.18 -10.91
N LYS A 105 3.66 -17.47 -10.63
CA LYS A 105 4.63 -18.30 -11.35
C LYS A 105 4.25 -18.46 -12.82
N GLU A 106 2.99 -18.74 -13.10
CA GLU A 106 2.49 -18.88 -14.48
C GLU A 106 2.58 -17.55 -15.24
N GLY A 107 2.23 -16.42 -14.61
CA GLY A 107 2.40 -15.10 -15.19
C GLY A 107 3.85 -14.76 -15.50
N LEU A 108 4.79 -15.12 -14.62
CA LEU A 108 6.22 -14.92 -14.86
C LEU A 108 6.75 -15.82 -15.98
N GLN A 109 6.33 -17.08 -16.04
CA GLN A 109 6.69 -17.98 -17.13
C GLN A 109 6.19 -17.45 -18.48
N LEU A 110 4.96 -16.93 -18.53
CA LEU A 110 4.41 -16.31 -19.73
C LEU A 110 5.16 -15.05 -20.14
N LEU A 111 5.56 -14.21 -19.18
CA LEU A 111 6.36 -13.01 -19.44
C LEU A 111 7.72 -13.36 -20.06
N VAL A 112 8.38 -14.42 -19.56
CA VAL A 112 9.72 -14.83 -20.01
C VAL A 112 9.67 -15.71 -21.27
N SER A 113 8.52 -16.32 -21.58
CA SER A 113 8.34 -17.22 -22.72
C SER A 113 8.73 -16.60 -24.08
N ASN A 114 8.59 -15.28 -24.24
CA ASN A 114 8.88 -14.61 -25.49
C ASN A 114 9.50 -13.22 -25.22
N PRO A 115 10.66 -12.88 -25.84
CA PRO A 115 11.28 -11.56 -25.72
C PRO A 115 10.33 -10.39 -26.04
N ARG A 116 9.34 -10.60 -26.91
CA ARG A 116 8.34 -9.58 -27.24
C ARG A 116 7.48 -9.20 -26.03
N HIS A 117 7.13 -10.16 -25.16
CA HIS A 117 6.33 -9.92 -23.96
C HIS A 117 7.12 -9.09 -22.95
N LEU A 118 8.44 -9.30 -22.85
CA LEU A 118 9.29 -8.45 -22.02
C LEU A 118 9.33 -6.99 -22.49
N LEU A 119 9.26 -6.75 -23.80
CA LEU A 119 9.36 -5.38 -24.35
C LEU A 119 8.03 -4.64 -24.38
N ILE A 120 6.99 -5.27 -24.92
CA ILE A 120 5.71 -4.61 -25.24
C ILE A 120 4.56 -5.16 -24.37
N GLY A 121 4.79 -6.29 -23.70
CA GLY A 121 3.75 -7.03 -23.00
C GLY A 121 2.88 -7.88 -23.93
N VAL A 122 1.94 -8.61 -23.34
CA VAL A 122 0.93 -9.41 -24.06
C VAL A 122 -0.29 -8.58 -24.45
N GLY A 123 -0.36 -7.32 -24.05
CA GLY A 123 -1.53 -6.44 -24.21
C GLY A 123 -2.47 -6.47 -23.00
N MET A 124 -3.25 -5.39 -22.83
CA MET A 124 -4.22 -5.27 -21.74
C MET A 124 -5.42 -6.21 -21.96
N ASP A 125 -5.84 -6.91 -20.90
CA ASP A 125 -6.97 -7.86 -20.90
C ASP A 125 -6.91 -9.00 -21.95
N SER A 126 -5.80 -9.14 -22.67
CA SER A 126 -5.64 -10.16 -23.73
C SER A 126 -5.65 -11.59 -23.17
N ILE A 127 -5.16 -11.79 -21.94
CA ILE A 127 -5.19 -13.07 -21.23
C ILE A 127 -6.63 -13.52 -20.95
N LYS A 128 -7.52 -12.58 -20.56
CA LYS A 128 -8.94 -12.89 -20.34
C LYS A 128 -9.64 -13.22 -21.66
N ALA A 129 -9.29 -12.51 -22.73
CA ALA A 129 -9.88 -12.69 -24.05
C ALA A 129 -9.51 -14.04 -24.71
N HIS A 130 -8.26 -14.48 -24.58
CA HIS A 130 -7.75 -15.71 -25.23
C HIS A 130 -7.65 -16.91 -24.28
N TRP A 131 -8.23 -16.78 -23.08
CA TRP A 131 -8.26 -17.82 -22.05
C TRP A 131 -8.70 -19.20 -22.56
N ARG A 132 -9.73 -19.22 -23.41
CA ARG A 132 -10.30 -20.46 -23.98
C ARG A 132 -9.40 -21.11 -25.01
N GLU A 133 -8.55 -20.33 -25.68
CA GLU A 133 -7.63 -20.81 -26.72
C GLU A 133 -6.38 -21.46 -26.12
N GLU A 134 -6.01 -21.03 -24.90
CA GLU A 134 -4.90 -21.58 -24.11
C GLU A 134 -5.31 -22.83 -23.30
N ASN A 135 -6.49 -23.42 -23.55
CA ASN A 135 -7.02 -24.61 -22.85
C ASN A 135 -7.02 -24.48 -21.30
N GLY A 136 -7.12 -23.26 -20.77
CA GLY A 136 -7.09 -23.02 -19.32
C GLY A 136 -5.74 -23.31 -18.66
N ARG A 137 -4.62 -23.20 -19.40
CA ARG A 137 -3.24 -23.39 -18.89
C ARG A 137 -2.65 -22.19 -18.16
N ILE A 138 -3.24 -21.02 -18.35
CA ILE A 138 -2.98 -19.82 -17.54
C ILE A 138 -4.00 -19.87 -16.38
N PRO A 139 -4.04 -19.00 -15.35
CA PRO A 139 -5.16 -18.89 -14.40
C PRO A 139 -6.12 -17.75 -14.76
N MET A 140 -7.44 -17.95 -14.57
CA MET A 140 -8.46 -16.98 -15.01
C MET A 140 -8.49 -15.83 -14.02
N GLY A 141 -7.78 -14.73 -14.29
CA GLY A 141 -7.76 -13.57 -13.41
C GLY A 141 -6.52 -12.69 -13.54
N HIS A 142 -6.30 -11.89 -12.50
CA HIS A 142 -5.15 -11.01 -12.39
C HIS A 142 -3.99 -11.71 -11.70
N MET A 143 -2.76 -11.28 -11.97
CA MET A 143 -1.54 -11.88 -11.45
C MET A 143 -1.31 -11.66 -9.94
N HIS A 144 -2.33 -11.14 -9.24
CA HIS A 144 -2.29 -10.78 -7.82
C HIS A 144 -1.01 -10.02 -7.44
N SER A 145 -0.52 -9.17 -8.35
CA SER A 145 0.68 -8.36 -8.18
C SER A 145 0.66 -7.23 -9.19
N ASP A 146 0.73 -5.99 -8.72
CA ASP A 146 0.81 -4.79 -9.56
C ASP A 146 2.02 -4.87 -10.50
N TYR A 147 3.16 -5.29 -9.97
CA TYR A 147 4.41 -5.35 -10.72
C TYR A 147 4.35 -6.35 -11.86
N LEU A 148 3.93 -7.59 -11.56
CA LEU A 148 3.84 -8.65 -12.56
C LEU A 148 2.76 -8.32 -13.59
N GLN A 149 1.61 -7.76 -13.17
CA GLN A 149 0.56 -7.37 -14.11
C GLN A 149 1.04 -6.27 -15.07
N ILE A 150 1.70 -5.23 -14.56
CA ILE A 150 2.21 -4.14 -15.41
C ILE A 150 3.25 -4.67 -16.39
N ALA A 151 4.20 -5.50 -15.93
CA ALA A 151 5.23 -6.08 -16.80
C ALA A 151 4.62 -7.02 -17.85
N LEU A 152 3.64 -7.83 -17.46
CA LEU A 152 2.99 -8.78 -18.35
C LEU A 152 2.15 -8.08 -19.41
N GLU A 153 1.29 -7.14 -19.03
CA GLU A 153 0.38 -6.47 -19.98
C GLU A 153 1.07 -5.44 -20.86
N ARG A 154 2.06 -4.70 -20.33
CA ARG A 154 2.64 -3.50 -20.97
C ARG A 154 4.16 -3.56 -21.14
N GLY A 155 4.79 -4.67 -20.77
CA GLY A 155 6.24 -4.85 -20.86
C GLY A 155 7.02 -4.30 -19.66
N VAL A 156 8.25 -4.80 -19.52
CA VAL A 156 9.23 -4.37 -18.51
C VAL A 156 9.61 -2.89 -18.64
N PRO A 157 9.76 -2.29 -19.85
CA PRO A 157 10.01 -0.85 -19.95
C PRO A 157 8.94 0.01 -19.29
N THR A 158 7.67 -0.37 -19.42
CA THR A 158 6.55 0.32 -18.76
C THR A 158 6.60 0.15 -17.25
N LEU A 159 6.92 -1.04 -16.75
CA LEU A 159 7.14 -1.27 -15.32
C LEU A 159 8.25 -0.36 -14.78
N ILE A 160 9.38 -0.25 -15.49
CA ILE A 160 10.50 0.61 -15.09
C ILE A 160 10.07 2.08 -15.05
N ALA A 161 9.35 2.56 -16.07
CA ALA A 161 8.86 3.93 -16.12
C ALA A 161 7.89 4.23 -14.96
N TRP A 162 7.00 3.29 -14.64
CA TRP A 162 6.07 3.41 -13.52
C TRP A 162 6.79 3.41 -12.16
N LEU A 163 7.76 2.51 -11.96
CA LEU A 163 8.59 2.50 -10.75
C LEU A 163 9.39 3.80 -10.61
N PHE A 164 9.89 4.34 -11.72
CA PHE A 164 10.58 5.62 -11.73
C PHE A 164 9.66 6.77 -11.35
N LEU A 165 8.41 6.77 -11.83
CA LEU A 165 7.39 7.74 -11.40
C LEU A 165 7.11 7.64 -9.90
N MET A 166 6.94 6.42 -9.37
CA MET A 166 6.76 6.19 -7.93
C MET A 166 7.96 6.66 -7.11
N TYR A 167 9.18 6.46 -7.61
CA TYR A 167 10.41 6.97 -7.01
C TYR A 167 10.45 8.51 -6.98
N LEU A 168 10.13 9.17 -8.10
CA LEU A 168 10.09 10.64 -8.16
C LEU A 168 9.04 11.22 -7.20
N TYR A 169 7.89 10.56 -7.10
CA TYR A 169 6.85 10.93 -6.16
C TYR A 169 7.33 10.75 -4.70
N ALA A 170 7.93 9.60 -4.35
CA ALA A 170 8.52 9.35 -3.03
C ALA A 170 9.58 10.40 -2.68
N ARG A 171 10.47 10.73 -3.63
CA ARG A 171 11.51 11.75 -3.47
C ARG A 171 10.90 13.14 -3.22
N THR A 172 9.81 13.46 -3.90
CA THR A 172 9.08 14.73 -3.74
C THR A 172 8.46 14.83 -2.35
N LEU A 173 7.75 13.78 -1.90
CA LEU A 173 7.21 13.71 -0.54
C LEU A 173 8.30 13.82 0.53
N TRP A 174 9.42 13.12 0.34
CA TRP A 174 10.53 13.11 1.28
C TRP A 174 11.17 14.50 1.45
N ARG A 175 11.33 15.24 0.35
CA ARG A 175 11.81 16.62 0.37
C ARG A 175 10.79 17.54 1.04
N THR A 176 9.54 17.48 0.60
CA THR A 176 8.44 18.31 1.12
C THR A 176 8.30 18.14 2.63
N ARG A 177 8.40 16.92 3.15
CA ARG A 177 8.36 16.64 4.60
C ARG A 177 9.33 17.49 5.41
N ARG A 178 10.53 17.78 4.86
CA ARG A 178 11.57 18.58 5.53
C ARG A 178 11.35 20.08 5.38
N SER A 179 10.62 20.50 4.37
CA SER A 179 10.34 21.91 4.05
C SER A 179 9.06 22.43 4.70
N VAL A 180 8.12 21.57 5.09
CA VAL A 180 6.88 22.02 5.76
C VAL A 180 7.23 22.66 7.12
N PRO A 181 6.83 23.92 7.38
CA PRO A 181 7.09 24.57 8.67
C PRO A 181 6.41 23.84 9.83
N GLY A 182 6.99 23.93 11.02
CA GLY A 182 6.53 23.18 12.20
C GLY A 182 5.07 23.44 12.60
N ASP A 183 4.56 24.65 12.32
CA ASP A 183 3.21 25.09 12.71
C ASP A 183 2.12 24.62 11.74
N HIS A 184 2.50 24.18 10.53
CA HIS A 184 1.62 23.70 9.47
C HIS A 184 1.32 22.21 9.63
N TRP A 185 0.54 21.89 10.67
CA TRP A 185 0.26 20.51 11.06
C TRP A 185 -0.54 19.73 10.00
N LEU A 186 -1.42 20.41 9.25
CA LEU A 186 -2.30 19.77 8.27
C LEU A 186 -1.46 19.27 7.07
N GLU A 187 -0.64 20.15 6.53
CA GLU A 187 0.30 19.93 5.44
C GLU A 187 1.27 18.80 5.80
N LYS A 188 1.83 18.85 7.02
CA LYS A 188 2.70 17.81 7.55
C LYS A 188 1.98 16.48 7.66
N GLY A 189 0.73 16.48 8.10
CA GLY A 189 -0.10 15.28 8.22
C GLY A 189 -0.44 14.66 6.85
N ILE A 190 -0.76 15.50 5.86
CA ILE A 190 -1.00 15.07 4.47
C ILE A 190 0.25 14.42 3.89
N VAL A 191 1.42 15.07 4.02
CA VAL A 191 2.69 14.54 3.47
C VAL A 191 3.11 13.24 4.15
N LEU A 192 3.02 13.16 5.48
CA LEU A 192 3.31 11.92 6.23
C LEU A 192 2.34 10.80 5.85
N GLY A 193 1.06 11.11 5.77
CA GLY A 193 0.02 10.17 5.38
C GLY A 193 0.17 9.67 3.95
N ALA A 194 0.56 10.55 3.02
CA ALA A 194 0.86 10.22 1.63
C ALA A 194 2.11 9.33 1.51
N LEU A 195 3.16 9.61 2.29
CA LEU A 195 4.37 8.77 2.32
C LEU A 195 4.06 7.36 2.85
N GLY A 196 3.30 7.27 3.94
CA GLY A 196 2.85 5.98 4.46
C GLY A 196 1.92 5.26 3.49
N GLY A 197 0.99 5.98 2.86
CA GLY A 197 0.07 5.46 1.87
C GLY A 197 0.78 4.91 0.63
N LEU A 198 1.82 5.61 0.14
CA LEU A 198 2.66 5.15 -0.96
C LEU A 198 3.38 3.84 -0.60
N VAL A 199 4.01 3.78 0.57
CA VAL A 199 4.69 2.55 1.02
C VAL A 199 3.69 1.40 1.21
N GLY A 200 2.53 1.68 1.80
CA GLY A 200 1.47 0.69 1.96
C GLY A 200 0.97 0.15 0.62
N PHE A 201 0.73 1.04 -0.36
CA PHE A 201 0.29 0.68 -1.70
C PHE A 201 1.34 -0.14 -2.45
N MET A 202 2.61 0.26 -2.41
CA MET A 202 3.71 -0.51 -3.02
C MET A 202 3.86 -1.90 -2.39
N LEU A 203 3.79 -2.01 -1.07
CA LEU A 203 3.97 -3.28 -0.37
C LEU A 203 2.76 -4.22 -0.58
N SER A 204 1.53 -3.71 -0.52
CA SER A 204 0.36 -4.52 -0.84
C SER A 204 0.39 -4.97 -2.30
N GLY A 205 0.90 -4.12 -3.20
CA GLY A 205 1.04 -4.37 -4.64
C GLY A 205 1.92 -5.55 -5.02
N VAL A 206 2.72 -6.08 -4.09
CA VAL A 206 3.52 -7.31 -4.33
C VAL A 206 2.60 -8.53 -4.44
N VAL A 207 1.54 -8.55 -3.65
CA VAL A 207 0.67 -9.72 -3.42
C VAL A 207 -0.81 -9.44 -3.68
N HIS A 208 -1.14 -8.22 -4.13
CA HIS A 208 -2.44 -7.79 -4.59
C HIS A 208 -2.28 -6.97 -5.88
N TYR A 209 -3.27 -7.07 -6.77
CA TYR A 209 -3.38 -6.19 -7.92
C TYR A 209 -4.23 -4.99 -7.53
N ASN A 210 -3.65 -4.05 -6.77
CA ASN A 210 -4.34 -2.83 -6.36
C ASN A 210 -4.69 -1.95 -7.57
N TRP A 211 -3.88 -2.00 -8.63
CA TRP A 211 -4.05 -1.15 -9.80
C TRP A 211 -5.30 -1.48 -10.61
N GLY A 212 -5.74 -2.75 -10.58
CA GLY A 212 -7.02 -3.16 -11.19
C GLY A 212 -8.24 -2.76 -10.40
N ASP A 213 -8.06 -2.42 -9.13
CA ASP A 213 -9.13 -1.97 -8.26
C ASP A 213 -9.25 -0.44 -8.38
N SER A 214 -10.30 -0.02 -9.09
CA SER A 214 -10.56 1.40 -9.34
C SER A 214 -10.75 2.18 -8.04
N GLU A 215 -11.33 1.57 -7.00
CA GLU A 215 -11.55 2.24 -5.72
C GLU A 215 -10.22 2.58 -5.05
N VAL A 216 -9.29 1.61 -5.05
CA VAL A 216 -7.98 1.77 -4.42
C VAL A 216 -7.12 2.80 -5.16
N VAL A 217 -7.09 2.73 -6.50
CA VAL A 217 -6.30 3.66 -7.32
C VAL A 217 -6.84 5.08 -7.24
N MET A 218 -8.16 5.28 -7.28
CA MET A 218 -8.74 6.62 -7.14
C MET A 218 -8.37 7.27 -5.80
N ILE A 219 -8.44 6.50 -4.71
CA ILE A 219 -8.01 6.95 -3.38
C ILE A 219 -6.52 7.31 -3.38
N PHE A 220 -5.68 6.49 -4.01
CA PHE A 220 -4.26 6.75 -4.11
C PHE A 220 -3.96 8.04 -4.89
N TYR A 221 -4.62 8.27 -6.01
CA TYR A 221 -4.49 9.50 -6.80
C TYR A 221 -5.03 10.74 -6.09
N LEU A 222 -6.12 10.61 -5.34
CA LEU A 222 -6.62 11.71 -4.51
C LEU A 222 -5.56 12.14 -3.48
N ILE A 223 -4.97 11.18 -2.77
CA ILE A 223 -3.91 11.45 -1.79
C ILE A 223 -2.68 12.04 -2.48
N MET A 224 -2.32 11.52 -3.65
CA MET A 224 -1.23 12.03 -4.47
C MET A 224 -1.46 13.50 -4.84
N GLY A 225 -2.62 13.84 -5.40
CA GLY A 225 -2.98 15.21 -5.75
C GLY A 225 -2.91 16.17 -4.56
N LEU A 226 -3.51 15.80 -3.42
CA LEU A 226 -3.45 16.60 -2.20
C LEU A 226 -2.00 16.87 -1.75
N SER A 227 -1.16 15.84 -1.76
CA SER A 227 0.24 15.97 -1.33
C SER A 227 1.10 16.77 -2.30
N LEU A 228 0.81 16.72 -3.61
CA LEU A 228 1.51 17.50 -4.63
C LEU A 228 1.15 18.98 -4.55
N VAL A 229 -0.09 19.33 -4.19
CA VAL A 229 -0.47 20.73 -3.91
C VAL A 229 0.35 21.27 -2.74
N VAL A 230 0.50 20.50 -1.66
CA VAL A 230 1.36 20.88 -0.53
C VAL A 230 2.82 21.04 -0.96
N ALA A 231 3.34 20.09 -1.77
CA ALA A 231 4.70 20.17 -2.30
C ALA A 231 4.92 21.43 -3.15
N HIS A 232 3.95 21.78 -3.99
CA HIS A 232 3.98 22.99 -4.80
C HIS A 232 3.97 24.25 -3.92
N GLN A 233 3.12 24.32 -2.90
CA GLN A 233 3.07 25.46 -1.98
C GLN A 233 4.40 25.65 -1.23
N CYS A 234 5.05 24.58 -0.78
CA CYS A 234 6.37 24.67 -0.14
C CYS A 234 7.46 25.15 -1.10
N GLN A 235 7.40 24.80 -2.39
CA GLN A 235 8.42 25.21 -3.37
C GLN A 235 8.28 26.66 -3.84
N TYR A 236 7.04 27.16 -3.92
CA TYR A 236 6.76 28.51 -4.41
C TYR A 236 6.53 29.54 -3.30
N GLY A 237 6.22 29.12 -2.07
CA GLY A 237 6.13 30.02 -0.92
C GLY A 237 7.49 30.51 -0.39
N GLU A 238 8.60 29.92 -0.87
CA GLU A 238 9.98 30.35 -0.56
C GLU A 238 10.55 31.37 -1.58
N ARG A 239 9.79 31.75 -2.61
CA ARG A 239 10.15 32.79 -3.60
C ARG A 239 9.28 34.01 -3.45
#